data_AF-A0A4U0NX95-F1
#
_entry.id   AF-A0A4U0NX95-F1
#
_cell.length_a   1.000
_cell.length_b   1.000
_cell.length_c   1.000
_cell.angle_alpha   90.00
_cell.angle_beta   90.00
_cell.angle_gamma   90.00
#
_symmetry.space_group_name_H-M   'P 1'
#
loop_
_entity.id
_entity.type
_entity.pdbx_description
1 polymer ?
#
loop_
_entity_poly.entity_id
_entity_poly.type
_entity_poly.pdbx_seq_one_letter_code
_entity_poly.pdbx_strand_id
1 'polypeptide(L)'
;MIADAASGVALALRGEGDPYALSRFLRQGDALASAAIRVLGADALAPYALDHRAGPGGEDETVVREALAAFPPKPDASDVSVWSYRGLVEASHAFLPGGANQWPPTPQAGSAWVATDPWPKLAHRVSQLAALALPGLASSLADELTARTDDLARGFVRAVRRRDWLQAAGLGRWLARLPEVPPTLGLDSGLGFVRQMCGGDARVTLHVVAAQRFYGRGW
;
A
#
# COMPACT_ATOMS: atom_id res chain seq x y z
N MET A 1 -14.86 5.64 8.35
CA MET A 1 -13.55 5.31 8.97
C MET A 1 -12.48 4.94 7.94
N ILE A 2 -12.56 3.80 7.22
CA ILE A 2 -11.50 3.41 6.26
C ILE A 2 -11.34 4.45 5.15
N ALA A 3 -12.45 4.94 4.60
CA ALA A 3 -12.44 6.00 3.59
C ALA A 3 -11.85 7.32 4.12
N ASP A 4 -12.15 7.67 5.38
CA ASP A 4 -11.63 8.89 6.02
C ASP A 4 -10.12 8.79 6.26
N ALA A 5 -9.64 7.64 6.75
CA ALA A 5 -8.22 7.38 6.93
C ALA A 5 -7.47 7.35 5.58
N ALA A 6 -8.02 6.69 4.56
CA ALA A 6 -7.45 6.72 3.20
C ALA A 6 -7.39 8.14 2.63
N SER A 7 -8.42 8.95 2.86
CA SER A 7 -8.46 10.36 2.44
C SER A 7 -7.44 11.20 3.19
N GLY A 8 -7.31 11.01 4.51
CA GLY A 8 -6.32 11.67 5.35
C GLY A 8 -4.88 11.37 4.91
N VAL A 9 -4.59 10.09 4.60
CA VAL A 9 -3.29 9.71 4.02
C VAL A 9 -3.09 10.38 2.66
N ALA A 10 -4.08 10.35 1.77
CA ALA A 10 -3.96 10.94 0.45
C ALA A 10 -3.73 12.47 0.49
N LEU A 11 -4.38 13.18 1.41
CA LEU A 11 -4.15 14.61 1.65
C LEU A 11 -2.72 14.87 2.15
N ALA A 12 -2.27 14.10 3.15
CA ALA A 12 -0.92 14.22 3.68
C ALA A 12 0.16 13.95 2.62
N LEU A 13 -0.04 12.96 1.74
CA LEU A 13 0.87 12.67 0.64
C LEU A 13 0.95 13.81 -0.40
N ARG A 14 -0.12 14.62 -0.54
CA ARG A 14 -0.11 15.84 -1.37
C ARG A 14 0.54 17.03 -0.68
N GLY A 15 0.85 16.92 0.61
CA GLY A 15 1.30 18.05 1.44
C GLY A 15 0.15 19.01 1.80
N GLU A 16 -1.09 18.52 1.78
CA GLU A 16 -2.28 19.29 2.13
C GLU A 16 -2.73 18.94 3.56
N GLY A 17 -3.19 19.95 4.31
CA GLY A 17 -3.77 19.78 5.65
C GLY A 17 -2.79 19.98 6.81
N ASP A 18 -3.25 19.60 8.00
CA ASP A 18 -2.46 19.63 9.23
C ASP A 18 -1.36 18.54 9.21
N PRO A 19 -0.30 18.64 10.05
CA PRO A 19 0.68 17.58 10.22
C PRO A 19 0.00 16.23 10.44
N TYR A 20 0.39 15.24 9.63
CA TYR A 20 -0.20 13.92 9.68
C TYR A 20 0.11 13.22 11.01
N ALA A 21 -0.94 12.73 11.67
CA ALA A 21 -0.87 11.80 12.79
C ALA A 21 -1.93 10.73 12.60
N LEU A 22 -1.53 9.46 12.56
CA LEU A 22 -2.42 8.33 12.34
C LEU A 22 -3.51 8.26 13.43
N SER A 23 -3.11 8.47 14.68
CA SER A 23 -3.94 8.52 15.89
C SER A 23 -5.08 9.53 15.80
N ARG A 24 -4.93 10.61 15.02
CA ARG A 24 -5.98 11.61 14.78
C ARG A 24 -7.16 11.04 13.98
N PHE A 25 -6.87 10.12 13.05
CA PHE A 25 -7.89 9.48 12.22
C PHE A 25 -8.38 8.16 12.83
N LEU A 26 -7.51 7.47 13.56
CA LEU A 26 -7.72 6.11 14.07
C LEU A 26 -7.37 6.06 15.55
N ARG A 27 -8.39 6.07 16.41
CA ARG A 27 -8.21 6.18 17.86
C ARG A 27 -7.78 4.85 18.49
N GLN A 28 -6.94 4.95 19.52
CA GLN A 28 -6.55 3.83 20.35
C GLN A 28 -7.77 3.18 21.03
N GLY A 29 -7.76 1.85 21.18
CA GLY A 29 -8.80 1.07 21.84
C GLY A 29 -10.08 0.89 21.01
N ASP A 30 -10.15 1.48 19.81
CA ASP A 30 -11.25 1.28 18.88
C ASP A 30 -10.96 0.07 17.96
N ALA A 31 -11.76 -1.00 18.08
CA ALA A 31 -11.61 -2.19 17.25
C ALA A 31 -11.73 -1.89 15.74
N LEU A 32 -12.52 -0.88 15.37
CA LEU A 32 -12.64 -0.46 13.97
C LEU A 32 -11.36 0.23 13.48
N ALA A 33 -10.63 0.94 14.35
CA ALA A 33 -9.36 1.56 14.01
C ALA A 33 -8.31 0.50 13.63
N SER A 34 -8.18 -0.53 14.46
CA SER A 34 -7.31 -1.68 14.17
C SER A 34 -7.68 -2.37 12.86
N ALA A 35 -8.98 -2.55 12.59
CA ALA A 35 -9.45 -3.12 11.33
C ALA A 35 -9.13 -2.21 10.13
N ALA A 36 -9.23 -0.89 10.29
CA ALA A 36 -8.88 0.06 9.23
C ALA A 36 -7.39 0.03 8.91
N ILE A 37 -6.51 -0.02 9.90
CA ILE A 37 -5.06 -0.22 9.69
C ILE A 37 -4.81 -1.52 8.96
N ARG A 38 -5.48 -2.61 9.34
CA ARG A 38 -5.32 -3.90 8.66
C ARG A 38 -5.72 -3.84 7.18
N VAL A 39 -6.72 -3.04 6.82
CA VAL A 39 -7.17 -2.84 5.43
C VAL A 39 -6.23 -1.93 4.63
N LEU A 40 -5.73 -0.85 5.23
CA LEU A 40 -4.78 0.06 4.59
C LEU A 40 -3.37 -0.55 4.52
N GLY A 41 -3.01 -1.42 5.46
CA GLY A 41 -1.69 -2.01 5.58
C GLY A 41 -0.62 -0.93 5.75
N ALA A 42 0.50 -1.10 5.07
CA ALA A 42 1.61 -0.16 5.09
C ALA A 42 1.24 1.27 4.64
N ASP A 43 0.15 1.44 3.88
CA ASP A 43 -0.28 2.78 3.45
C ASP A 43 -0.73 3.67 4.60
N ALA A 44 -1.17 3.11 5.73
CA ALA A 44 -1.46 3.89 6.93
C ALA A 44 -0.22 4.68 7.42
N LEU A 45 0.98 4.21 7.07
CA LEU A 45 2.25 4.79 7.45
C LEU A 45 2.97 5.51 6.30
N ALA A 46 2.39 5.56 5.10
CA ALA A 46 3.01 6.18 3.93
C ALA A 46 3.45 7.64 4.16
N PRO A 47 2.71 8.51 4.87
CA PRO A 47 3.14 9.90 5.07
C PRO A 47 4.45 10.04 5.87
N TYR A 48 4.72 9.11 6.81
CA TYR A 48 5.95 9.12 7.61
C TYR A 48 7.21 8.86 6.76
N ALA A 49 7.06 8.29 5.55
CA ALA A 49 8.16 8.14 4.60
C ALA A 49 8.61 9.46 3.92
N LEU A 50 7.85 10.57 4.09
CA LEU A 50 8.09 11.87 3.46
C LEU A 50 8.56 12.96 4.45
N ASP A 51 9.25 12.59 5.52
CA ASP A 51 9.66 13.46 6.64
C ASP A 51 8.54 13.95 7.58
N HIS A 52 7.35 13.33 7.56
CA HIS A 52 6.40 13.47 8.67
C HIS A 52 6.92 12.65 9.85
N ARG A 53 7.86 13.18 10.66
CA ARG A 53 8.48 12.39 11.73
C ARG A 53 7.57 12.29 12.94
N ALA A 54 7.22 11.07 13.32
CA ALA A 54 6.60 10.80 14.62
C ALA A 54 7.63 10.97 15.75
N GLY A 55 7.18 11.46 16.91
CA GLY A 55 7.95 11.36 18.15
C GLY A 55 7.99 9.91 18.67
N PRO A 56 9.06 9.46 19.33
CA PRO A 56 9.19 8.10 19.84
C PRO A 56 8.13 7.80 20.91
N GLY A 57 7.52 6.62 20.86
CA GLY A 57 6.53 6.18 21.85
C GLY A 57 5.22 6.98 21.83
N GLY A 58 4.94 7.68 20.73
CA GLY A 58 3.70 8.43 20.54
C GLY A 58 2.47 7.55 20.29
N GLU A 59 1.28 8.16 20.32
CA GLU A 59 -0.02 7.48 20.13
C GLU A 59 -0.09 6.69 18.81
N ASP A 60 0.58 7.17 17.76
CA ASP A 60 0.66 6.49 16.46
C ASP A 60 1.30 5.10 16.57
N GLU A 61 2.37 4.94 17.36
CA GLU A 61 3.00 3.64 17.56
C GLU A 61 2.06 2.68 18.29
N THR A 62 1.35 3.17 19.30
CA THR A 62 0.42 2.36 20.10
C THR A 62 -0.73 1.84 19.25
N VAL A 63 -1.32 2.68 18.41
CA VAL A 63 -2.42 2.32 17.51
C VAL A 63 -1.98 1.27 16.48
N VAL A 64 -0.75 1.36 15.97
CA VAL A 64 -0.19 0.33 15.06
C VAL A 64 0.07 -1.00 15.78
N ARG A 65 0.61 -0.96 17.02
CA ARG A 65 0.81 -2.18 17.83
C ARG A 65 -0.50 -2.89 18.13
N GLU A 66 -1.54 -2.14 18.48
CA GLU A 66 -2.88 -2.69 18.72
C GLU A 66 -3.42 -3.39 17.46
N ALA A 67 -3.25 -2.78 16.29
CA ALA A 67 -3.67 -3.40 15.03
C ALA A 67 -2.89 -4.68 14.70
N LEU A 68 -1.57 -4.68 14.88
CA LEU A 68 -0.72 -5.86 14.66
C LEU A 68 -1.08 -6.99 15.65
N ALA A 69 -1.32 -6.67 16.92
CA ALA A 69 -1.71 -7.63 17.94
C ALA A 69 -3.13 -8.18 17.72
N ALA A 70 -4.06 -7.36 17.22
CA ALA A 70 -5.44 -7.77 16.96
C ALA A 70 -5.58 -8.66 15.72
N PHE A 71 -4.71 -8.50 14.71
CA PHE A 71 -4.84 -9.17 13.42
C PHE A 71 -3.57 -9.92 12.95
N PRO A 72 -2.96 -10.80 13.78
CA PRO A 72 -1.89 -11.66 13.31
C PRO A 72 -2.40 -12.63 12.22
N PRO A 73 -1.59 -12.96 11.21
CA PRO A 73 -1.96 -13.97 10.23
C PRO A 73 -2.14 -15.33 10.91
N LYS A 74 -3.26 -16.00 10.63
CA LYS A 74 -3.53 -17.37 11.06
C LYS A 74 -2.64 -18.37 10.29
N PRO A 75 -2.44 -19.60 10.79
CA PRO A 75 -1.65 -20.63 10.08
C PRO A 75 -2.14 -20.94 8.66
N ASP A 76 -3.44 -20.75 8.39
CA ASP A 76 -4.10 -20.95 7.10
C ASP A 76 -4.32 -19.65 6.31
N ALA A 77 -3.70 -18.54 6.75
CA ALA A 77 -3.83 -17.25 6.08
C ALA A 77 -3.31 -17.31 4.64
N SER A 78 -4.05 -16.66 3.73
CA SER A 78 -3.59 -16.51 2.35
C SER A 78 -2.25 -15.76 2.26
N ASP A 79 -1.47 -16.02 1.20
CA ASP A 79 -0.21 -15.30 0.93
C ASP A 79 -0.40 -13.78 0.96
N VAL A 80 -1.53 -13.27 0.45
CA VAL A 80 -1.84 -11.83 0.43
C VAL A 80 -1.96 -11.30 1.86
N SER A 81 -2.61 -12.05 2.75
CA SER A 81 -2.76 -11.67 4.16
C SER A 81 -1.43 -11.64 4.88
N VAL A 82 -0.57 -12.63 4.65
CA VAL A 82 0.78 -12.70 5.24
C VAL A 82 1.64 -11.54 4.71
N TRP A 83 1.64 -11.30 3.40
CA TRP A 83 2.36 -10.17 2.79
C TRP A 83 1.86 -8.80 3.25
N SER A 84 0.55 -8.63 3.41
CA SER A 84 -0.02 -7.38 3.92
C SER A 84 0.41 -7.10 5.36
N TYR A 85 0.37 -8.12 6.22
CA TYR A 85 0.84 -8.01 7.60
C TYR A 85 2.35 -7.76 7.64
N ARG A 86 3.14 -8.53 6.87
CA ARG A 86 4.58 -8.34 6.71
C ARG A 86 4.92 -6.90 6.34
N GLY A 87 4.22 -6.34 5.36
CA GLY A 87 4.43 -4.96 4.93
C GLY A 87 4.14 -3.92 6.00
N LEU A 88 3.08 -4.11 6.80
CA LEU A 88 2.80 -3.22 7.92
C LEU A 88 3.90 -3.29 8.98
N VAL A 89 4.44 -4.48 9.27
CA VAL A 89 5.59 -4.65 10.15
C VAL A 89 6.83 -3.95 9.59
N GLU A 90 7.18 -4.21 8.32
CA GLU A 90 8.33 -3.56 7.65
C GLU A 90 8.19 -2.03 7.65
N ALA A 91 6.99 -1.50 7.36
CA ALA A 91 6.70 -0.07 7.43
C ALA A 91 6.82 0.51 8.85
N SER A 92 6.43 -0.26 9.87
CA SER A 92 6.57 0.16 11.27
C SER A 92 8.04 0.29 11.66
N HIS A 93 8.88 -0.67 11.26
CA HIS A 93 10.33 -0.61 11.46
C HIS A 93 10.97 0.54 10.67
N ALA A 94 10.51 0.80 9.44
CA ALA A 94 11.13 1.79 8.56
C ALA A 94 10.74 3.23 8.89
N PHE A 95 9.49 3.47 9.32
CA PHE A 95 8.91 4.81 9.36
C PHE A 95 8.55 5.30 10.76
N LEU A 96 8.54 4.43 11.77
CA LEU A 96 8.28 4.81 13.15
C LEU A 96 9.52 4.60 14.03
N PRO A 97 9.78 5.45 15.03
CA PRO A 97 10.99 5.36 15.88
C PRO A 97 11.09 4.06 16.69
N GLY A 98 9.95 3.42 17.00
CA GLY A 98 9.89 2.14 17.69
C GLY A 98 9.98 2.22 19.21
N GLY A 99 10.19 3.41 19.79
CA GLY A 99 10.13 3.65 21.23
C GLY A 99 10.91 2.64 22.09
N ALA A 100 10.42 2.38 23.31
CA ALA A 100 11.02 1.41 24.24
C ALA A 100 10.63 -0.06 23.94
N ASN A 101 9.52 -0.27 23.23
CA ASN A 101 8.98 -1.60 22.95
C ASN A 101 9.40 -2.03 21.54
N GLN A 102 10.02 -3.19 21.38
CA GLN A 102 10.40 -3.65 20.05
C GLN A 102 9.16 -3.97 19.19
N TRP A 103 9.21 -3.63 17.90
CA TRP A 103 8.21 -4.07 16.92
C TRP A 103 8.26 -5.60 16.78
N PRO A 104 7.15 -6.26 16.39
CA PRO A 104 7.18 -7.69 16.16
C PRO A 104 8.18 -8.05 15.04
N PRO A 105 8.71 -9.29 15.04
CA PRO A 105 9.57 -9.74 13.95
C PRO A 105 8.78 -9.80 12.64
N THR A 106 9.45 -9.47 11.54
CA THR A 106 8.89 -9.57 10.19
C THR A 106 8.63 -11.04 9.86
N PRO A 107 7.37 -11.46 9.60
CA PRO A 107 7.09 -12.85 9.27
C PRO A 107 7.62 -13.20 7.88
N GLN A 108 8.00 -14.47 7.72
CA GLN A 108 8.36 -15.00 6.42
C GLN A 108 7.12 -15.09 5.53
N ALA A 109 7.18 -14.45 4.35
CA ALA A 109 6.12 -14.51 3.36
C ALA A 109 6.66 -15.16 2.08
N GLY A 110 6.00 -16.21 1.60
CA GLY A 110 6.37 -16.89 0.37
C GLY A 110 6.01 -16.06 -0.86
N SER A 111 6.89 -16.04 -1.86
CA SER A 111 6.69 -15.37 -3.16
C SER A 111 6.71 -16.34 -4.35
N ALA A 112 6.74 -17.67 -4.13
CA ALA A 112 6.76 -18.67 -5.21
C ALA A 112 5.59 -18.53 -6.22
N TRP A 113 4.47 -17.93 -5.79
CA TRP A 113 3.35 -17.57 -6.65
C TRP A 113 3.70 -16.53 -7.71
N VAL A 114 4.72 -15.69 -7.52
CA VAL A 114 5.16 -14.71 -8.52
C VAL A 114 5.66 -15.42 -9.76
N ALA A 115 6.32 -16.58 -9.62
CA ALA A 115 6.78 -17.40 -10.74
C ALA A 115 5.66 -18.28 -11.32
N THR A 116 4.78 -18.81 -10.47
CA THR A 116 3.85 -19.89 -10.86
C THR A 116 2.44 -19.41 -11.24
N ASP A 117 1.98 -18.26 -10.74
CA ASP A 117 0.63 -17.80 -11.04
C ASP A 117 0.50 -17.35 -12.51
N PRO A 118 -0.57 -17.75 -13.23
CA PRO A 118 -0.87 -17.21 -14.54
C PRO A 118 -1.19 -15.71 -14.40
N TRP A 119 -0.88 -14.94 -15.46
CA TRP A 119 -0.92 -13.49 -15.41
C TRP A 119 -2.21 -12.85 -14.83
N PRO A 120 -3.44 -13.36 -15.04
CA PRO A 120 -4.63 -12.74 -14.46
C PRO A 120 -4.67 -12.89 -12.93
N LYS A 121 -4.26 -14.07 -12.43
CA LYS A 121 -4.21 -14.37 -11.00
C LYS A 121 -3.08 -13.59 -10.33
N LEU A 122 -1.92 -13.53 -10.99
CA LEU A 122 -0.79 -12.69 -10.56
C LEU A 122 -1.23 -11.23 -10.42
N ALA A 123 -1.83 -10.65 -11.46
CA ALA A 123 -2.27 -9.26 -11.46
C ALA A 123 -3.29 -8.95 -10.35
N HIS A 124 -4.24 -9.85 -10.10
CA HIS A 124 -5.18 -9.70 -8.98
C HIS A 124 -4.49 -9.73 -7.61
N ARG A 125 -3.60 -10.69 -7.41
CA ARG A 125 -2.86 -10.81 -6.15
C ARG A 125 -1.96 -9.59 -5.90
N VAL A 126 -1.23 -9.16 -6.91
CA VAL A 126 -0.32 -8.00 -6.84
C VAL A 126 -1.09 -6.71 -6.58
N SER A 127 -2.28 -6.53 -7.17
CA SER A 127 -3.10 -5.35 -6.91
C SER A 127 -3.57 -5.25 -5.46
N GLN A 128 -3.82 -6.39 -4.79
CA GLN A 128 -4.17 -6.42 -3.37
C GLN A 128 -3.00 -6.04 -2.45
N LEU A 129 -1.77 -6.15 -2.97
CA LEU A 129 -0.53 -5.82 -2.26
C LEU A 129 0.01 -4.43 -2.62
N ALA A 130 -0.82 -3.55 -3.20
CA ALA A 130 -0.40 -2.21 -3.63
C ALA A 130 0.20 -1.34 -2.51
N ALA A 131 -0.20 -1.55 -1.25
CA ALA A 131 0.38 -0.86 -0.10
C ALA A 131 1.88 -1.16 0.11
N LEU A 132 2.38 -2.29 -0.42
CA LEU A 132 3.80 -2.64 -0.35
C LEU A 132 4.64 -1.87 -1.37
N ALA A 133 4.03 -1.20 -2.34
CA ALA A 133 4.72 -0.34 -3.30
C ALA A 133 5.07 1.02 -2.68
N LEU A 134 5.64 1.00 -1.47
CA LEU A 134 6.31 2.14 -0.84
C LEU A 134 7.83 1.98 -1.01
N PRO A 135 8.59 3.10 -1.04
CA PRO A 135 10.05 3.03 -1.07
C PRO A 135 10.60 2.20 0.09
N GLY A 136 11.56 1.32 -0.20
CA GLY A 136 12.25 0.50 0.81
C GLY A 136 11.48 -0.73 1.32
N LEU A 137 10.19 -0.89 1.04
CA LEU A 137 9.42 -2.06 1.48
C LEU A 137 9.43 -3.18 0.44
N ALA A 138 9.31 -4.44 0.87
CA ALA A 138 9.14 -5.59 0.00
C ALA A 138 10.09 -5.61 -1.23
N SER A 139 11.37 -5.26 -1.04
CA SER A 139 12.36 -5.16 -2.13
C SER A 139 12.46 -6.46 -2.93
N SER A 140 12.56 -7.61 -2.24
CA SER A 140 12.61 -8.92 -2.92
C SER A 140 11.38 -9.18 -3.80
N LEU A 141 10.19 -8.79 -3.34
CA LEU A 141 8.97 -8.94 -4.14
C LEU A 141 9.00 -8.02 -5.37
N ALA A 142 9.47 -6.79 -5.22
CA ALA A 142 9.62 -5.85 -6.35
C ALA A 142 10.62 -6.37 -7.40
N ASP A 143 11.73 -6.97 -6.95
CA ASP A 143 12.73 -7.57 -7.82
C ASP A 143 12.11 -8.73 -8.62
N GLU A 144 11.38 -9.63 -7.96
CA GLU A 144 10.68 -10.73 -8.63
C GLU A 144 9.60 -10.24 -9.61
N LEU A 145 8.86 -9.18 -9.25
CA LEU A 145 7.83 -8.58 -10.11
C LEU A 145 8.40 -7.87 -11.34
N THR A 146 9.67 -7.43 -11.30
CA THR A 146 10.33 -6.82 -12.45
C THR A 146 10.35 -7.77 -13.65
N ALA A 147 10.60 -9.07 -13.42
CA ALA A 147 10.56 -10.10 -14.46
C ALA A 147 9.15 -10.39 -14.99
N ARG A 148 8.10 -9.84 -14.37
CA ARG A 148 6.69 -10.03 -14.73
C ARG A 148 5.99 -8.71 -15.08
N THR A 149 6.74 -7.65 -15.40
CA THR A 149 6.19 -6.31 -15.68
C THR A 149 5.13 -6.32 -16.79
N ASP A 150 5.34 -7.07 -17.87
CA ASP A 150 4.37 -7.20 -18.97
C ASP A 150 3.02 -7.81 -18.53
N ASP A 151 3.06 -8.75 -17.59
CA ASP A 151 1.85 -9.37 -17.05
C ASP A 151 1.06 -8.40 -16.17
N LEU A 152 1.77 -7.55 -15.41
CA LEU A 152 1.14 -6.46 -14.66
C LEU A 152 0.57 -5.39 -15.58
N ALA A 153 1.26 -5.05 -16.67
CA ALA A 153 0.77 -4.12 -17.68
C ALA A 153 -0.51 -4.63 -18.36
N ARG A 154 -0.56 -5.93 -18.72
CA ARG A 154 -1.79 -6.59 -19.21
C ARG A 154 -2.91 -6.53 -18.18
N GLY A 155 -2.58 -6.80 -16.91
CA GLY A 155 -3.50 -6.69 -15.78
C GLY A 155 -4.09 -5.29 -15.64
N PHE A 156 -3.26 -4.26 -15.71
CA PHE A 156 -3.65 -2.85 -15.61
C PHE A 156 -4.64 -2.48 -16.73
N VAL A 157 -4.30 -2.76 -17.98
CA VAL A 157 -5.19 -2.48 -19.12
C VAL A 157 -6.52 -3.23 -19.00
N ARG A 158 -6.48 -4.50 -18.57
CA ARG A 158 -7.71 -5.28 -18.34
C ARG A 158 -8.57 -4.67 -17.24
N ALA A 159 -7.98 -4.26 -16.13
CA ALA A 159 -8.69 -3.66 -15.00
C ALA A 159 -9.36 -2.34 -15.41
N VAL A 160 -8.64 -1.46 -16.13
CA VAL A 160 -9.18 -0.22 -16.71
C VAL A 160 -10.36 -0.51 -17.63
N ARG A 161 -10.21 -1.46 -18.56
CA ARG A 161 -11.30 -1.82 -19.49
C ARG A 161 -12.53 -2.40 -18.78
N ARG A 162 -12.34 -3.06 -17.64
CA ARG A 162 -13.41 -3.63 -16.82
C ARG A 162 -13.98 -2.65 -15.79
N ARG A 163 -13.44 -1.43 -15.72
CA ARG A 163 -13.78 -0.43 -14.69
C ARG A 163 -13.51 -0.93 -13.26
N ASP A 164 -12.58 -1.87 -13.10
CA ASP A 164 -12.08 -2.26 -11.78
C ASP A 164 -11.00 -1.27 -11.36
N TRP A 165 -11.46 -0.12 -10.87
CA TRP A 165 -10.58 1.02 -10.58
C TRP A 165 -9.60 0.75 -9.44
N LEU A 166 -10.00 -0.05 -8.46
CA LEU A 166 -9.13 -0.40 -7.34
C LEU A 166 -8.00 -1.34 -7.80
N GLN A 167 -8.31 -2.36 -8.61
CA GLN A 167 -7.28 -3.19 -9.20
C GLN A 167 -6.37 -2.38 -10.14
N ALA A 168 -6.95 -1.51 -10.97
CA ALA A 168 -6.18 -0.66 -11.90
C ALA A 168 -5.21 0.25 -11.14
N ALA A 169 -5.67 0.96 -10.10
CA ALA A 169 -4.79 1.83 -9.32
C ALA A 169 -3.72 1.06 -8.54
N GLY A 170 -4.07 -0.10 -7.98
CA GLY A 170 -3.11 -0.95 -7.29
C GLY A 170 -2.00 -1.47 -8.21
N LEU A 171 -2.36 -1.93 -9.42
CA LEU A 171 -1.39 -2.33 -10.44
C LEU A 171 -0.57 -1.16 -10.98
N GLY A 172 -1.23 -0.03 -11.27
CA GLY A 172 -0.57 1.16 -11.77
C GLY A 172 0.47 1.70 -10.78
N ARG A 173 0.22 1.59 -9.47
CA ARG A 173 1.19 1.94 -8.44
C ARG A 173 2.40 1.01 -8.42
N TRP A 174 2.20 -0.30 -8.54
CA TRP A 174 3.32 -1.24 -8.69
C TRP A 174 4.13 -0.94 -9.94
N LEU A 175 3.47 -0.75 -11.08
CA LEU A 175 4.12 -0.37 -12.32
C LEU A 175 4.91 0.94 -12.18
N ALA A 176 4.38 1.93 -11.47
CA ALA A 176 5.10 3.18 -11.20
C ALA A 176 6.42 2.99 -10.44
N ARG A 177 6.48 1.97 -9.56
CA ARG A 177 7.68 1.59 -8.81
C ARG A 177 8.69 0.81 -9.66
N LEU A 178 8.24 -0.03 -10.59
CA LEU A 178 9.10 -0.93 -11.35
C LEU A 178 9.94 -0.17 -12.39
N PRO A 179 11.20 -0.59 -12.65
CA PRO A 179 12.12 0.19 -13.48
C PRO A 179 11.78 0.21 -14.98
N GLU A 180 11.18 -0.86 -15.51
CA GLU A 180 11.03 -1.08 -16.97
C GLU A 180 9.58 -1.21 -17.41
N VAL A 181 8.78 -0.16 -17.26
CA VAL A 181 7.40 -0.14 -17.79
C VAL A 181 7.42 0.20 -19.29
N PRO A 182 6.75 -0.59 -20.16
CA PRO A 182 6.66 -0.30 -21.57
C PRO A 182 6.09 1.11 -21.83
N PRO A 183 6.76 1.99 -22.62
CA PRO A 183 6.27 3.33 -22.91
C PRO A 183 4.89 3.32 -23.61
N THR A 184 4.63 2.28 -24.40
CA THR A 184 3.37 2.06 -25.12
C THR A 184 2.17 1.79 -24.19
N LEU A 185 2.42 1.49 -22.90
CA LEU A 185 1.36 1.33 -21.92
C LEU A 185 0.63 2.66 -21.63
N GLY A 186 1.32 3.80 -21.76
CA GLY A 186 0.78 5.11 -21.40
C GLY A 186 0.39 5.18 -19.92
N LEU A 187 1.25 4.66 -19.01
CA LEU A 187 0.95 4.51 -17.58
C LEU A 187 0.48 5.81 -16.94
N ASP A 188 1.15 6.92 -17.23
CA ASP A 188 0.84 8.23 -16.65
C ASP A 188 -0.58 8.69 -16.99
N SER A 189 -0.90 8.71 -18.29
CA SER A 189 -2.26 9.02 -18.75
C SER A 189 -3.30 8.01 -18.26
N GLY A 190 -2.92 6.73 -18.15
CA GLY A 190 -3.77 5.68 -17.61
C GLY A 190 -4.14 5.91 -16.14
N LEU A 191 -3.17 6.27 -15.31
CA LEU A 191 -3.40 6.62 -13.90
C LEU A 191 -4.22 7.91 -13.75
N GLY A 192 -3.95 8.92 -14.58
CA GLY A 192 -4.77 10.13 -14.66
C GLY A 192 -6.23 9.83 -15.00
N PHE A 193 -6.47 8.95 -15.98
CA PHE A 193 -7.80 8.47 -16.35
C PHE A 193 -8.48 7.71 -15.20
N VAL A 194 -7.78 6.78 -14.54
CA VAL A 194 -8.32 6.03 -13.38
C VAL A 194 -8.76 6.99 -12.26
N ARG A 195 -7.94 8.01 -11.95
CA ARG A 195 -8.28 9.04 -10.95
C ARG A 195 -9.54 9.81 -11.33
N GLN A 196 -9.70 10.18 -12.60
CA GLN A 196 -10.88 10.89 -13.07
C GLN A 196 -12.15 10.04 -13.00
N MET A 197 -12.03 8.74 -13.31
CA MET A 197 -13.18 7.84 -13.45
C MET A 197 -13.63 7.17 -12.15
N CYS A 198 -12.82 7.19 -11.09
CA CYS A 198 -13.10 6.45 -9.84
C CYS A 198 -14.20 7.06 -8.96
N GLY A 199 -14.80 8.19 -9.36
CA GLY A 199 -15.93 8.79 -8.64
C GLY A 199 -15.59 9.25 -7.21
N GLY A 200 -14.33 9.54 -6.92
CA GLY A 200 -13.87 9.96 -5.59
C GLY A 200 -13.63 8.81 -4.60
N ASP A 201 -13.51 7.56 -5.05
CA ASP A 201 -13.10 6.45 -4.17
C ASP A 201 -11.76 6.77 -3.49
N ALA A 202 -11.77 6.78 -2.15
CA ALA A 202 -10.64 7.21 -1.34
C ALA A 202 -9.43 6.26 -1.47
N ARG A 203 -9.65 4.95 -1.64
CA ARG A 203 -8.56 3.96 -1.78
C ARG A 203 -7.93 4.01 -3.16
N VAL A 204 -8.76 4.19 -4.19
CA VAL A 204 -8.26 4.44 -5.55
C VAL A 204 -7.42 5.71 -5.57
N THR A 205 -7.95 6.80 -4.99
CA THR A 205 -7.25 8.09 -4.91
C THR A 205 -5.91 7.95 -4.18
N LEU A 206 -5.89 7.26 -3.04
CA LEU A 206 -4.68 6.97 -2.28
C LEU A 206 -3.60 6.29 -3.13
N HIS A 207 -3.96 5.24 -3.88
CA HIS A 207 -2.98 4.51 -4.70
C HIS A 207 -2.41 5.36 -5.84
N VAL A 208 -3.24 6.17 -6.51
CA VAL A 208 -2.77 7.09 -7.56
C VAL A 208 -1.86 8.17 -6.98
N VAL A 209 -2.26 8.78 -5.86
CA VAL A 209 -1.45 9.81 -5.19
C VAL A 209 -0.13 9.25 -4.69
N ALA A 210 -0.10 8.04 -4.14
CA ALA A 210 1.13 7.39 -3.74
C ALA A 210 2.06 7.12 -4.94
N ALA A 211 1.52 6.65 -6.07
CA ALA A 211 2.29 6.48 -7.30
C ALA A 211 2.94 7.80 -7.77
N GLN A 212 2.17 8.89 -7.71
CA GLN A 212 2.64 10.23 -8.06
C GLN A 212 3.70 10.75 -7.10
N ARG A 213 3.45 10.62 -5.79
CA ARG A 213 4.30 11.22 -4.78
C ARG A 213 5.65 10.53 -4.64
N PHE A 214 5.69 9.21 -4.72
CA PHE A 214 6.92 8.44 -4.53
C PHE A 214 7.70 8.17 -5.83
N TYR A 215 7.02 8.16 -6.98
CA TYR A 215 7.64 7.75 -8.25
C TYR A 215 7.41 8.75 -9.39
N GLY A 216 6.73 9.87 -9.15
CA GLY A 216 6.50 10.91 -10.15
C GLY A 216 5.50 10.54 -11.25
N ARG A 217 4.68 9.49 -11.07
CA ARG A 217 3.79 8.93 -12.09
C ARG A 217 2.31 9.28 -11.88
N GLY A 218 1.56 9.45 -12.98
CA GLY A 218 0.08 9.57 -12.93
C GLY A 218 -0.50 11.00 -12.82
N TRP A 219 0.08 11.95 -13.54
CA TRP A 219 -0.41 13.33 -13.66
C TRP A 219 -1.75 13.45 -14.40
#